data_AF-A0A1V5WFY2-F1
#
_entry.id   AF-A0A1V5WFY2-F1
#
_cell.length_a   1.000
_cell.length_b   1.000
_cell.length_c   1.000
_cell.angle_alpha   90.00
_cell.angle_beta   90.00
_cell.angle_gamma   90.00
#
_symmetry.space_group_name_H-M   'P 1'
#
loop_
_entity.id
_entity.type
_entity.pdbx_description
1 polymer ?
#
loop_
_entity_poly.entity_id
_entity_poly.type
_entity_poly.pdbx_seq_one_letter_code
_entity_poly.pdbx_strand_id
1 'polypeptide(L)'
;MAHLEKAAREMKDLLVDAVRYVHEKGDPQYQDYHSRRLVEMSTNGIICALMINDAVHSERKRDVAKYFIEKALPECRMKHELITSGNALILEKKDQLLQGKN
;
A
#
# COMPACT_ATOMS: atom_id res chain seq x y z
N MET A 1 14.32 -2.58 -16.96
CA MET A 1 13.26 -3.58 -16.68
C MET A 1 13.46 -4.26 -15.33
N ALA A 2 14.59 -4.92 -15.07
CA ALA A 2 14.83 -5.63 -13.79
C ALA A 2 14.53 -4.81 -12.51
N HIS A 3 14.88 -3.52 -12.46
CA HIS A 3 14.59 -2.67 -11.30
C HIS A 3 13.08 -2.41 -11.10
N LEU A 4 12.31 -2.25 -12.20
CA LEU A 4 10.86 -2.05 -12.15
C LEU A 4 10.15 -3.30 -11.66
N GLU A 5 10.57 -4.47 -12.15
CA GLU A 5 10.05 -5.76 -11.70
C GLU A 5 10.36 -6.02 -10.23
N LYS A 6 11.56 -5.65 -9.76
CA LYS A 6 11.92 -5.75 -8.34
C LYS A 6 10.98 -4.89 -7.48
N ALA A 7 10.72 -3.65 -7.90
CA ALA A 7 9.80 -2.76 -7.19
C ALA A 7 8.37 -3.31 -7.16
N ALA A 8 7.88 -3.88 -8.26
CA ALA A 8 6.56 -4.51 -8.32
C ALA A 8 6.46 -5.73 -7.39
N ARG A 9 7.50 -6.57 -7.33
CA ARG A 9 7.58 -7.69 -6.38
C ARG A 9 7.56 -7.19 -4.94
N GLU A 10 8.32 -6.15 -4.64
CA GLU A 10 8.35 -5.55 -3.30
C GLU A 10 6.97 -5.03 -2.88
N MET A 11 6.25 -4.31 -3.76
CA MET A 11 4.87 -3.86 -3.46
C MET A 11 3.92 -5.02 -3.19
N LYS A 12 4.05 -6.13 -3.94
CA LYS A 12 3.27 -7.35 -3.70
C LYS A 12 3.59 -7.95 -2.33
N ASP A 13 4.87 -8.06 -1.99
CA ASP A 13 5.30 -8.66 -0.72
C ASP A 13 4.86 -7.79 0.48
N LEU A 14 4.95 -6.46 0.37
CA LEU A 14 4.41 -5.52 1.37
C LEU A 14 2.89 -5.68 1.55
N LEU A 15 2.14 -5.82 0.46
CA LEU A 15 0.69 -6.05 0.54
C LEU A 15 0.36 -7.37 1.25
N VAL A 16 1.03 -8.46 0.86
CA VAL A 16 0.80 -9.79 1.45
C VAL A 16 1.08 -9.78 2.95
N ASP A 17 2.17 -9.13 3.36
CA ASP A 17 2.49 -8.98 4.78
C ASP A 17 1.45 -8.13 5.52
N ALA A 18 1.03 -6.99 4.96
CA ALA A 18 0.01 -6.13 5.57
C ALA A 18 -1.35 -6.83 5.71
N VAL A 19 -1.78 -7.59 4.70
CA VAL A 19 -3.02 -8.39 4.74
C VAL A 19 -2.92 -9.46 5.82
N ARG A 20 -1.79 -10.18 5.89
CA ARG A 20 -1.55 -11.19 6.92
C ARG A 20 -1.60 -10.57 8.31
N TYR A 21 -0.93 -9.45 8.54
CA TYR A 21 -0.91 -8.76 9.82
C TYR A 21 -2.32 -8.38 10.30
N VAL A 22 -3.13 -7.78 9.41
CA VAL A 22 -4.51 -7.39 9.74
C VAL A 22 -5.38 -8.62 10.03
N HIS A 23 -5.23 -9.69 9.24
CA HIS A 23 -5.96 -10.94 9.44
C HIS A 23 -5.60 -11.61 10.77
N GLU A 24 -4.31 -11.73 11.09
CA GLU A 24 -3.82 -12.32 12.33
C GLU A 24 -4.22 -11.52 13.57
N LYS A 25 -4.36 -10.19 13.44
CA LYS A 25 -4.83 -9.34 14.54
C LYS A 25 -6.27 -9.64 14.95
N GLY A 26 -7.10 -10.15 14.04
CA GLY A 26 -8.47 -10.61 14.35
C GLY A 26 -9.41 -9.53 14.86
N ASP A 27 -9.13 -8.25 14.59
CA ASP A 27 -9.91 -7.09 15.03
C ASP A 27 -10.67 -6.47 13.84
N PRO A 28 -12.00 -6.61 13.77
CA PRO A 28 -12.82 -6.05 12.69
C PRO A 28 -12.73 -4.52 12.58
N GLN A 29 -12.61 -3.78 13.68
CA GLN A 29 -12.51 -2.32 13.63
C GLN A 29 -11.16 -1.88 13.08
N TYR A 30 -10.09 -2.58 13.44
CA TYR A 30 -8.76 -2.36 12.89
C TYR A 30 -8.72 -2.68 11.38
N GLN A 31 -9.35 -3.78 10.98
CA GLN A 31 -9.49 -4.15 9.58
C GLN A 31 -10.24 -3.08 8.78
N ASP A 32 -11.38 -2.62 9.28
CA ASP A 32 -12.17 -1.56 8.63
C ASP A 32 -11.37 -0.26 8.51
N TYR A 33 -10.64 0.12 9.56
CA TYR A 33 -9.80 1.30 9.57
C TYR A 33 -8.66 1.28 8.54
N HIS A 34 -8.09 0.10 8.28
CA HIS A 34 -6.99 -0.06 7.32
C HIS A 34 -7.44 -0.54 5.93
N SER A 35 -8.71 -0.87 5.74
CA SER A 35 -9.29 -1.39 4.49
C SER A 35 -8.88 -0.59 3.25
N ARG A 36 -9.05 0.74 3.29
CA ARG A 36 -8.67 1.64 2.19
C ARG A 36 -7.18 1.55 1.85
N ARG A 37 -6.31 1.48 2.86
CA ARG A 37 -4.85 1.41 2.64
C ARG A 37 -4.47 0.10 1.95
N LEU A 38 -5.07 -1.01 2.35
CA LEU A 38 -4.87 -2.32 1.72
C LEU A 38 -5.32 -2.30 0.25
N VAL A 39 -6.49 -1.72 -0.04
CA VAL A 39 -7.00 -1.59 -1.42
C VAL A 39 -6.08 -0.71 -2.28
N GLU A 40 -5.61 0.41 -1.75
CA GLU A 40 -4.69 1.30 -2.47
C GLU A 40 -3.34 0.62 -2.74
N MET A 41 -2.79 -0.15 -1.78
CA MET A 41 -1.58 -0.95 -2.00
C MET A 41 -1.78 -2.00 -3.10
N SER A 42 -2.90 -2.72 -3.09
CA SER A 42 -3.27 -3.70 -4.13
C SER A 42 -3.38 -3.04 -5.50
N THR A 43 -4.08 -1.90 -5.57
CA THR A 43 -4.28 -1.13 -6.79
C THR A 43 -2.94 -0.70 -7.38
N ASN A 44 -2.03 -0.15 -6.56
CA ASN A 44 -0.69 0.23 -6.99
C ASN A 44 0.09 -0.97 -7.56
N GLY A 45 0.07 -2.12 -6.87
CA GLY A 45 0.73 -3.34 -7.32
C GLY A 45 0.20 -3.84 -8.68
N ILE A 46 -1.12 -3.87 -8.86
CA ILE A 46 -1.77 -4.28 -10.11
C ILE A 46 -1.41 -3.34 -11.26
N ILE A 47 -1.53 -2.01 -11.04
CA ILE A 47 -1.17 -1.02 -12.06
C ILE A 47 0.29 -1.18 -12.47
N CYS A 48 1.21 -1.36 -11.51
CA CYS A 48 2.63 -1.56 -11.82
C CYS A 48 2.86 -2.81 -12.69
N ALA A 49 2.20 -3.93 -12.38
CA ALA A 49 2.31 -5.15 -13.19
C ALA A 49 1.83 -4.94 -14.64
N LEU A 50 0.69 -4.27 -14.81
CA LEU A 50 0.14 -3.94 -16.13
C LEU A 50 1.06 -3.00 -16.92
N MET A 51 1.58 -1.96 -16.28
CA MET A 51 2.50 -1.01 -16.92
C MET A 51 3.85 -1.64 -17.30
N ILE A 52 4.37 -2.56 -16.49
CA ILE A 52 5.59 -3.30 -16.81
C ILE A 52 5.37 -4.20 -18.02
N ASN A 53 4.24 -4.91 -18.09
CA ASN A 53 3.88 -5.73 -19.24
C ASN A 53 3.84 -4.90 -20.53
N ASP A 54 3.23 -3.72 -20.45
CA ASP A 54 3.16 -2.76 -21.56
C ASP A 54 4.52 -2.15 -21.93
N ALA A 55 5.40 -1.92 -20.95
CA ALA A 55 6.72 -1.30 -21.13
C ALA A 55 7.69 -2.18 -21.93
N VAL A 56 7.48 -3.51 -21.97
CA VAL A 56 8.29 -4.43 -22.79
C VAL A 56 8.15 -4.11 -24.29
N HIS A 57 7.04 -3.50 -24.69
CA HIS A 57 6.71 -3.25 -26.10
C HIS A 57 6.83 -1.78 -26.52
N SER A 58 7.12 -0.85 -25.60
CA SER A 58 7.17 0.57 -25.93
C SER A 58 8.08 1.35 -24.98
N GLU A 59 9.10 2.01 -25.53
CA GLU A 59 10.01 2.86 -24.76
C GLU A 59 9.30 4.02 -24.06
N ARG A 60 8.35 4.66 -24.76
CA ARG A 60 7.50 5.70 -24.15
C ARG A 60 6.76 5.16 -22.93
N LYS A 61 6.19 3.95 -23.00
CA LYS A 61 5.48 3.34 -21.87
C LYS A 61 6.44 2.93 -20.75
N ARG A 62 7.68 2.55 -21.07
CA ARG A 62 8.73 2.28 -20.09
C ARG A 62 9.02 3.51 -19.22
N ASP A 63 9.09 4.69 -19.81
CA ASP A 63 9.32 5.93 -19.04
C ASP A 63 8.13 6.28 -18.14
N VAL A 64 6.90 6.11 -18.64
CA VAL A 64 5.69 6.31 -17.82
C VAL A 64 5.61 5.29 -16.69
N ALA A 65 5.95 4.02 -16.95
CA ALA A 65 5.99 2.97 -15.93
C ALA A 65 7.02 3.28 -14.83
N LYS A 66 8.22 3.75 -15.23
CA LYS A 66 9.26 4.18 -14.29
C LYS A 66 8.77 5.29 -13.38
N TYR A 67 8.21 6.35 -13.95
CA TYR A 67 7.67 7.49 -13.18
C TYR A 67 6.59 7.04 -12.18
N PHE A 68 5.65 6.20 -12.62
CA PHE A 68 4.59 5.71 -11.74
C PHE A 68 5.15 4.88 -10.58
N ILE A 69 6.06 3.95 -10.88
CA ILE A 69 6.65 3.03 -9.89
C ILE A 69 7.47 3.80 -8.84
N GLU A 70 8.21 4.83 -9.25
CA GLU A 70 8.99 5.69 -8.34
C GLU A 70 8.11 6.43 -7.32
N LYS A 71 6.86 6.72 -7.66
CA LYS A 71 5.85 7.28 -6.74
C LYS A 71 5.15 6.19 -5.92
N ALA A 72 4.74 5.10 -6.57
CA ALA A 72 3.87 4.09 -5.97
C ALA A 72 4.56 3.26 -4.88
N LEU A 73 5.84 2.90 -5.06
CA LEU A 73 6.56 2.07 -4.10
C LEU A 73 6.75 2.74 -2.72
N PRO A 74 7.23 4.00 -2.63
CA PRO A 74 7.28 4.72 -1.35
C PRO A 74 5.92 4.83 -0.66
N GLU A 75 4.85 5.06 -1.42
CA GLU A 75 3.49 5.10 -0.86
C GLU A 75 3.06 3.75 -0.29
N CYS A 76 3.41 2.64 -0.94
CA CYS A 76 3.14 1.29 -0.43
C CYS A 76 3.94 1.00 0.85
N ARG A 77 5.20 1.42 0.94
CA ARG A 77 6.01 1.30 2.16
C ARG A 77 5.42 2.08 3.33
N MET A 78 5.04 3.33 3.11
CA MET A 78 4.38 4.16 4.13
C MET A 78 3.07 3.52 4.62
N LYS A 79 2.22 3.06 3.69
CA LYS A 79 0.95 2.40 4.05
C LYS A 79 1.18 1.11 4.83
N HIS A 80 2.14 0.30 4.40
CA HIS A 80 2.55 -0.92 5.10
C HIS A 80 2.99 -0.61 6.54
N GLU A 81 3.83 0.40 6.74
CA GLU A 81 4.29 0.80 8.07
C GLU A 81 3.14 1.29 8.95
N LEU A 82 2.23 2.10 8.41
CA LEU A 82 1.02 2.54 9.13
C LEU A 82 0.15 1.35 9.56
N ILE A 83 0.04 0.31 8.74
CA ILE A 83 -0.74 -0.90 9.05
C ILE A 83 -0.02 -1.79 10.06
N THR A 84 1.29 -1.99 9.93
CA THR A 84 2.04 -2.95 10.76
C THR A 84 2.59 -2.37 12.05
N SER A 85 2.57 -1.03 12.21
CA SER A 85 2.92 -0.35 13.47
C SER A 85 2.02 -0.74 14.65
N GLY A 86 0.85 -1.32 14.39
CA GLY A 86 -0.15 -1.64 15.41
C GLY A 86 -0.86 -0.43 16.02
N ASN A 87 -0.47 0.80 15.63
CA ASN A 87 -1.02 2.03 16.17
C ASN A 87 -2.50 2.17 15.80
N ALA A 88 -3.36 2.10 16.83
CA ALA A 88 -4.81 2.25 16.72
C ALA A 88 -5.31 3.51 17.45
N LEU A 89 -4.45 4.49 17.70
CA LEU A 89 -4.78 5.69 18.51
C LEU A 89 -6.07 6.40 18.05
N ILE A 90 -6.30 6.49 16.74
CA ILE A 90 -7.51 7.10 16.18
C ILE A 90 -8.76 6.30 16.53
N LEU A 91 -8.65 4.97 16.60
CA LEU A 91 -9.74 4.09 17.03
C LEU A 91 -9.98 4.21 18.54
N GLU A 92 -8.91 4.22 19.32
CA GLU A 92 -8.95 4.31 20.79
C GLU A 92 -9.49 5.67 21.28
N LYS A 93 -9.09 6.77 20.64
CA LYS A 93 -9.39 8.15 21.06
C LYS A 93 -10.41 8.85 20.19
N LYS A 94 -11.15 8.12 19.34
CA LYS A 94 -12.11 8.67 18.38
C LYS A 94 -12.98 9.78 19.00
N ASP A 95 -13.61 9.52 20.14
CA ASP A 95 -14.54 10.47 20.75
C ASP A 95 -13.86 11.73 21.31
N GLN A 96 -12.66 11.58 21.88
CA GLN A 96 -11.87 12.72 22.40
C GLN A 96 -11.41 13.62 21.26
N LEU A 97 -10.91 13.02 20.18
CA LEU A 97 -10.42 13.73 19.00
C LEU A 97 -11.54 14.48 18.28
N LEU A 98 -12.72 13.88 18.18
CA LEU A 98 -13.87 14.51 17.51
C LEU A 98 -14.56 15.59 18.35
N GLN A 99 -14.46 15.52 19.69
CA GLN A 99 -15.04 16.51 20.59
C GLN A 99 -14.12 17.73 20.85
N GLY A 100 -12.88 17.71 20.36
CA GLY A 100 -11.92 18.81 20.56
C GLY A 100 -11.59 19.10 22.03
N LYS A 101 -11.78 18.12 22.92
CA LYS A 101 -11.46 18.26 24.34
C LYS A 101 -9.99 17.88 24.52
N ASN A 102 -9.16 18.89 24.78
CA ASN A 102 -7.76 18.74 25.19
C ASN A 102 -7.67 18.40 26.68
#